data_AF-A0A968Y5P4-F1
#
_entry.id   AF-A0A968Y5P4-F1
#
_cell.length_a   1.000
_cell.length_b   1.000
_cell.length_c   1.000
_cell.angle_alpha   90.00
_cell.angle_beta   90.00
_cell.angle_gamma   90.00
#
_symmetry.space_group_name_H-M   'P 1'
#
loop_
_entity.id
_entity.type
_entity.pdbx_description
1 polymer ?
#
loop_
_entity_poly.entity_id
_entity_poly.type
_entity_poly.pdbx_seq_one_letter_code
_entity_poly.pdbx_strand_id
1 'polypeptide(L)' 'MANSTLGLETQLYDYLLSISLREPDILAALREETAKQPMAAMQIAPEQGQFMEML' A
#
# COMPACT_ATOMS: atom_id res chain seq x y z
N MET A 1 -10.29 5.44 -3.49
CA MET A 1 -9.59 5.49 -2.20
C MET A 1 -8.11 5.61 -2.50
N ALA A 2 -7.40 6.36 -1.65
CA ALA A 2 -6.05 6.83 -1.96
C ALA A 2 -5.03 5.70 -1.76
N ASN A 3 -4.00 5.71 -2.61
CA ASN A 3 -2.79 4.91 -2.50
C ASN A 3 -1.96 5.22 -1.23
N SER A 4 -2.39 6.15 -0.40
CA SER A 4 -1.85 6.47 0.93
C SER A 4 -2.99 6.80 1.89
N THR A 5 -2.85 6.39 3.15
CA THR A 5 -3.93 6.52 4.15
C THR A 5 -3.67 7.58 5.23
N LEU A 6 -2.46 8.12 5.28
CA LEU A 6 -1.96 8.90 6.43
C LEU A 6 -1.88 10.43 6.19
N GLY A 7 -2.26 10.92 5.01
CA GLY A 7 -2.22 12.36 4.70
C GLY A 7 -0.81 12.97 4.77
N LEU A 8 0.23 12.15 4.64
CA LEU A 8 1.63 12.57 4.69
C LEU A 8 2.04 13.22 3.36
N GLU A 9 3.01 14.13 3.42
CA GLU A 9 3.72 14.56 2.21
C GLU A 9 4.36 13.35 1.52
N THR A 10 4.39 13.35 0.19
CA THR A 10 4.96 12.25 -0.62
C THR A 10 6.34 11.82 -0.13
N GLN A 11 7.25 12.74 0.16
CA GLN A 11 8.59 12.41 0.65
C GLN A 11 8.58 11.65 1.98
N LEU A 12 7.69 12.05 2.90
CA LEU A 12 7.57 11.42 4.21
C LEU A 12 6.84 10.06 4.10
N TYR A 13 5.87 9.95 3.20
CA TYR A 13 5.19 8.69 2.89
C TYR A 13 6.15 7.67 2.28
N ASP A 14 6.95 8.08 1.29
CA ASP A 14 7.96 7.23 0.66
C ASP A 14 9.02 6.79 1.68
N TYR A 15 9.45 7.70 2.55
CA TYR A 15 10.35 7.36 3.66
C TYR A 15 9.73 6.29 4.56
N LEU A 16 8.49 6.50 5.02
CA LEU A 16 7.77 5.54 5.86
C LEU A 16 7.74 4.16 5.20
N LEU A 17 7.34 4.07 3.93
CA LEU A 17 7.31 2.80 3.22
C LEU A 17 8.71 2.17 3.13
N SER A 18 9.74 2.95 2.79
CA SER A 18 11.10 2.45 2.60
C SER A 18 11.73 1.81 3.85
N ILE A 19 11.36 2.26 5.05
CA ILE A 19 11.94 1.76 6.30
C ILE A 19 11.02 0.80 7.08
N SER A 20 9.71 0.82 6.82
CA SER A 20 8.73 0.11 7.66
C SER A 20 7.88 -0.92 6.92
N LEU A 21 7.72 -0.81 5.60
CA LEU A 21 6.91 -1.74 4.83
C LEU A 21 7.65 -3.06 4.64
N ARG A 22 6.98 -4.16 4.99
CA ARG A 22 7.39 -5.55 4.88
C ARG A 22 6.30 -6.33 4.15
N GLU A 23 6.00 -5.90 2.92
CA GLU A 23 5.00 -6.53 2.05
C GLU A 23 5.59 -7.82 1.45
N PRO A 24 4.96 -9.00 1.59
CA PRO A 24 5.36 -10.21 0.86
C PRO A 24 5.31 -10.00 -0.66
N ASP A 25 6.28 -10.55 -1.40
CA ASP A 25 6.40 -10.38 -2.86
C ASP A 25 5.09 -10.70 -3.61
N ILE A 26 4.35 -11.71 -3.16
CA ILE A 26 3.08 -12.11 -3.78
C ILE A 26 1.98 -11.05 -3.61
N LEU A 27 1.95 -10.32 -2.48
CA LEU A 27 0.98 -9.26 -2.24
C LEU A 27 1.35 -7.99 -3.01
N ALA A 28 2.65 -7.68 -3.13
CA ALA A 28 3.15 -6.62 -3.99
C ALA A 28 2.76 -6.87 -5.47
N ALA A 29 2.98 -8.08 -5.97
CA ALA A 29 2.57 -8.47 -7.31
C ALA A 29 1.04 -8.37 -7.50
N LEU A 30 0.25 -8.85 -6.52
CA LEU A 30 -1.20 -8.72 -6.56
C LEU A 30 -1.65 -7.26 -6.62
N ARG A 31 -0.95 -6.36 -5.92
CA ARG A 31 -1.24 -4.92 -5.94
C ARG A 31 -0.91 -4.29 -7.29
N GLU A 32 0.21 -4.65 -7.90
CA GLU A 32 0.52 -4.21 -9.27
C GLU A 32 -0.50 -4.70 -10.29
N GLU A 33 -0.98 -5.93 -10.18
CA GLU A 33 -2.04 -6.45 -11.05
C GLU A 33 -3.40 -5.79 -10.79
N THR A 34 -3.75 -5.55 -9.53
CA THR A 34 -5.01 -4.89 -9.16
C THR A 34 -5.03 -3.43 -9.62
N ALA A 35 -3.88 -2.75 -9.63
CA ALA A 35 -3.74 -1.38 -10.14
C ALA A 35 -4.14 -1.22 -11.62
N LYS A 36 -4.14 -2.31 -12.40
CA LYS A 36 -4.54 -2.32 -13.82
C LYS A 36 -6.06 -2.42 -14.01
N GLN A 37 -6.83 -2.72 -12.97
CA GLN A 37 -8.27 -2.93 -13.07
C GLN A 37 -9.05 -1.61 -13.07
N PRO A 38 -10.21 -1.53 -13.74
CA PRO A 38 -11.06 -0.33 -13.75
C PRO A 38 -11.48 0.15 -12.36
N MET A 39 -11.51 -0.75 -11.37
CA MET A 39 -11.88 -0.47 -9.99
C MET A 39 -10.68 -0.50 -9.02
N ALA A 40 -9.45 -0.30 -9.51
CA ALA A 40 -8.22 -0.27 -8.71
C ALA A 40 -8.30 0.65 -7.48
N ALA A 41 -9.07 1.73 -7.56
CA ALA A 41 -9.29 2.67 -6.46
C ALA A 41 -10.02 2.07 -5.24
N MET A 42 -10.51 0.83 -5.31
CA MET A 42 -11.06 0.09 -4.17
C MET A 42 -10.00 -0.65 -3.36
N GLN A 43 -8.78 -0.78 -3.89
CA GLN A 43 -7.69 -1.46 -3.19
C GLN A 43 -7.20 -0.64 -1.98
N ILE A 44 -6.79 -1.34 -0.93
CA ILE A 44 -6.15 -0.76 0.26
C ILE A 44 -4.68 -0.39 -0.01
N ALA A 45 -4.16 0.56 0.76
CA ALA A 45 -2.75 0.94 0.71
C ALA A 45 -1.86 -0.17 1.31
N PRO A 46 -0.58 -0.31 0.89
CA PRO A 46 0.29 -1.38 1.36
C PRO A 46 0.54 -1.32 2.87
N GLU A 47 0.71 -0.12 3.45
CA GLU A 47 0.88 0.04 4.90
C GLU A 47 -0.39 -0.35 5.69
N GLN A 48 -1.56 -0.19 5.08
CA GLN A 48 -2.83 -0.63 5.65
C GLN A 48 -2.93 -2.16 5.66
N GLY A 49 -2.50 -2.82 4.57
CA GLY A 49 -2.44 -4.28 4.50
C GLY A 49 -1.53 -4.88 5.57
N GLN A 50 -0.33 -4.32 5.74
CA GLN A 50 0.59 -4.72 6.80
C GLN A 50 -0.01 -4.55 8.20
N PHE A 51 -0.69 -3.43 8.47
CA PHE A 51 -1.32 -3.21 9.77
C PHE A 51 -2.39 -4.28 10.07
N MET A 52 -3.18 -4.67 9.06
CA MET A 52 -4.21 -5.71 9.23
C MET A 52 -3.62 -7.10 9.46
N GLU A 53 -2.43 -7.41 8.93
CA GLU A 53 -1.74 -8.68 9.18
C GLU A 53 -1.29 -8.84 10.65
N MET A 54 -1.08 -7.72 11.36
CA MET A 54 -0.64 -7.73 12.75
C MET A 54 -1.77 -7.94 13.78
N LEU A 55 -3.04 -7.93 13.36
CA LEU A 55 -4.23 -8.08 14.22
C LEU A 55 -4.66 -9.55 14.36
#